data_AF-A0AAT9GHX2-F1
#
_entry.id   AF-A0AAT9GHX2-F1
#
_cell.length_a   1.000
_cell.length_b   1.000
_cell.length_c   1.000
_cell.angle_alpha   90.00
_cell.angle_beta   90.00
_cell.angle_gamma   90.00
#
_symmetry.space_group_name_H-M   'P 1'
#
loop_
_entity.id
_entity.type
_entity.pdbx_description
1 polymer ?
#
loop_
_entity_poly.entity_id
_entity_poly.type
_entity_poly.pdbx_seq_one_letter_code
_entity_poly.pdbx_strand_id
1 'polypeptide(L)'
;MIHHFNIIGMKKTDYPTWEMYSRSLTNEEYADPTLVLDELFDFAHLPEWRTLLWDWLKITVSGSYNTETTAAERASILCVYEKLQKLIEASHLLYIQQKTSKENTKEKERHIF
;
A
#
# COMPACT_ATOMS: atom_id res chain seq x y z
N MET A 1 12.51 3.00 -25.55
CA MET A 1 11.15 2.42 -25.58
C MET A 1 10.57 2.52 -24.19
N ILE A 2 9.66 3.46 -23.95
CA ILE A 2 8.90 3.52 -22.71
C ILE A 2 7.72 2.55 -22.91
N HIS A 3 7.73 1.42 -22.20
CA HIS A 3 6.55 0.55 -22.17
C HIS A 3 5.40 1.37 -21.59
N HIS A 4 4.35 1.59 -22.39
CA HIS A 4 3.08 2.12 -21.89
C HIS A 4 2.53 1.13 -20.85
N PHE A 5 2.67 1.47 -19.57
CA PHE A 5 1.99 0.76 -18.50
C PHE A 5 0.51 1.14 -18.55
N ASN A 6 -0.28 0.35 -19.29
CA ASN A 6 -1.73 0.46 -19.27
C ASN A 6 -2.27 -0.35 -18.08
N ILE A 7 -2.13 0.18 -16.86
CA ILE A 7 -2.64 -0.45 -15.62
C ILE A 7 -4.11 -0.06 -15.35
N ILE A 8 -4.66 0.90 -16.08
CA ILE A 8 -5.97 1.48 -15.77
C ILE A 8 -7.09 0.60 -16.35
N GLY A 9 -7.72 -0.24 -15.51
CA GLY A 9 -9.03 -0.84 -15.82
C GLY A 9 -9.19 -2.36 -15.75
N MET A 10 -8.23 -3.12 -15.23
CA MET A 10 -8.37 -4.58 -15.10
C MET A 10 -9.37 -4.95 -13.99
N LYS A 11 -10.22 -5.94 -14.25
CA LYS A 11 -11.14 -6.51 -13.24
C LYS A 11 -10.37 -7.47 -12.35
N LYS A 12 -10.83 -7.69 -11.11
CA LYS A 12 -10.24 -8.67 -10.17
C LYS A 12 -10.04 -10.06 -10.81
N THR A 13 -10.94 -10.46 -11.70
CA THR A 13 -10.92 -11.74 -12.43
C THR A 13 -9.77 -11.89 -13.41
N ASP A 14 -9.14 -10.78 -13.79
CA ASP A 14 -8.10 -10.74 -14.83
C ASP A 14 -6.70 -10.96 -14.23
N TYR A 15 -6.60 -11.01 -12.90
CA TYR A 15 -5.38 -11.29 -12.17
C TYR A 15 -5.39 -12.74 -11.66
N PRO A 16 -4.26 -13.46 -11.77
CA PRO A 16 -4.09 -14.72 -11.08
C PRO A 16 -4.34 -14.58 -9.58
N THR A 17 -4.90 -15.62 -8.96
CA THR A 17 -5.23 -15.60 -7.53
C THR A 17 -4.01 -15.37 -6.64
N TRP A 18 -2.82 -15.79 -7.07
CA TRP A 18 -1.59 -15.60 -6.32
C TRP A 18 -1.06 -14.16 -6.32
N GLU A 19 -1.45 -13.33 -7.30
CA GLU A 19 -1.14 -11.89 -7.30
C GLU A 19 -1.94 -11.13 -6.23
N MET A 20 -2.99 -11.74 -5.68
CA MET A 20 -3.82 -11.16 -4.63
C MET A 20 -3.28 -11.43 -3.21
N TYR A 21 -2.23 -12.25 -3.09
CA TYR A 21 -1.59 -12.53 -1.81
C TYR A 21 -0.59 -11.43 -1.44
N SER A 22 -0.56 -11.12 -0.15
CA SER A 22 0.45 -10.24 0.45
C SER A 22 1.85 -10.78 0.19
N ARG A 23 2.76 -9.92 -0.24
CA ARG A 23 4.19 -10.24 -0.44
C ARG A 23 5.08 -9.59 0.61
N SER A 24 4.57 -8.55 1.29
CA SER A 24 5.36 -7.70 2.17
C SER A 24 4.93 -7.72 3.62
N LEU A 25 3.67 -8.09 3.90
CA LEU A 25 3.20 -8.20 5.29
C LEU A 25 3.76 -9.44 5.97
N THR A 26 4.11 -9.30 7.26
CA THR A 26 4.38 -10.45 8.14
C THR A 26 3.09 -11.22 8.42
N ASN A 27 3.20 -12.40 9.06
CA ASN A 27 2.02 -13.18 9.44
C ASN A 27 1.14 -12.43 10.45
N GLU A 28 1.76 -11.66 11.35
CA GLU A 28 1.07 -10.84 12.34
C GLU A 28 0.31 -9.70 11.66
N GLU A 29 0.96 -8.98 10.74
CA GLU A 29 0.34 -7.90 9.96
C GLU A 29 -0.74 -8.39 9.00
N TYR A 30 -0.58 -9.61 8.47
CA TYR A 30 -1.60 -10.24 7.64
C TYR A 30 -2.85 -10.58 8.46
N ALA A 31 -2.66 -11.07 9.69
CA ALA A 31 -3.75 -11.38 10.62
C ALA A 31 -4.43 -10.09 11.11
N ASP A 32 -3.65 -9.05 11.39
CA ASP A 32 -4.12 -7.74 11.81
C ASP A 32 -3.45 -6.61 11.00
N PRO A 33 -4.08 -6.19 9.88
CA PRO A 33 -3.54 -5.13 9.03
C PRO A 33 -3.56 -3.74 9.66
N THR A 34 -4.17 -3.56 10.84
CA THR A 34 -4.12 -2.28 11.56
C THR A 34 -2.73 -2.01 12.15
N LEU A 35 -1.95 -3.07 12.44
CA LEU A 35 -0.55 -2.95 12.88
C LEU A 35 0.32 -2.20 11.88
N VAL A 36 0.03 -2.33 10.58
CA VAL A 36 0.74 -1.62 9.52
C VAL A 36 0.45 -0.12 9.57
N LEU A 37 -0.77 0.27 9.95
CA LEU A 37 -1.13 1.68 10.11
C LEU A 37 -0.42 2.28 11.32
N ASP A 38 -0.35 1.53 12.43
CA ASP A 38 0.38 1.94 13.63
C ASP A 38 1.86 2.14 13.30
N GLU A 39 2.51 1.15 12.66
CA GLU A 39 3.92 1.27 12.26
C GLU A 39 4.16 2.43 11.28
N LEU A 40 3.22 2.67 10.35
CA LEU A 40 3.31 3.76 9.38
C LEU A 40 3.31 5.13 10.07
N PHE A 41 2.44 5.33 11.06
CA PHE A 41 2.29 6.60 11.75
C PHE A 41 3.24 6.78 12.94
N ASP A 42 3.84 5.70 13.44
CA ASP A 42 5.01 5.74 14.33
C ASP A 42 6.29 6.14 13.58
N PHE A 43 6.40 5.77 12.30
CA PHE A 43 7.53 6.17 11.45
C PHE A 43 7.48 7.66 11.08
N ALA A 44 6.31 8.15 10.68
CA ALA A 44 6.09 9.54 10.31
C ALA A 44 4.61 9.90 10.44
N HIS A 45 4.29 11.11 10.92
CA HIS A 45 2.93 11.62 10.90
C HIS A 45 2.59 12.25 9.55
N LEU A 46 1.31 12.59 9.38
CA LEU A 46 0.76 13.04 8.11
C LEU A 46 1.52 14.22 7.46
N PRO A 47 1.98 15.26 8.17
CA PRO A 47 2.77 16.33 7.56
C PRO A 47 4.12 15.83 7.02
N GLU A 48 4.81 14.95 7.75
CA GLU A 48 6.09 14.39 7.32
C GLU A 48 5.92 13.47 6.12
N TRP A 49 4.87 12.66 6.08
CA TRP A 49 4.54 11.86 4.90
C TRP A 49 4.37 12.70 3.64
N ARG A 50 3.73 13.88 3.73
CA ARG A 50 3.60 14.78 2.57
C ARG A 50 4.97 15.26 2.08
N THR A 51 5.87 15.61 3.00
CA THR A 51 7.23 16.01 2.68
C THR A 51 8.02 14.86 2.05
N LEU A 52 8.01 13.68 2.69
CA LEU A 52 8.72 12.49 2.21
C LEU A 52 8.28 12.09 0.78
N LEU A 53 6.98 12.08 0.52
CA LEU A 53 6.43 11.77 -0.81
C LEU A 53 6.82 12.84 -1.84
N TRP A 54 6.78 14.11 -1.46
CA TRP A 54 7.17 15.21 -2.34
C TRP A 54 8.67 15.16 -2.70
N ASP A 55 9.53 14.93 -1.72
CA ASP A 55 10.97 14.84 -1.91
C ASP A 55 11.33 13.64 -2.77
N TRP A 56 10.70 12.49 -2.54
CA TRP A 56 10.89 11.32 -3.40
C TRP A 56 10.47 11.61 -4.85
N LEU A 57 9.32 12.25 -5.08
CA LEU A 57 8.89 12.68 -6.41
C LEU A 57 9.93 13.60 -7.06
N LYS A 58 10.38 14.62 -6.33
CA LYS A 58 11.35 15.60 -6.81
C LYS A 58 12.66 14.95 -7.23
N ILE A 59 13.22 14.06 -6.39
CA ILE A 59 14.45 13.32 -6.67
C ILE A 59 14.29 12.46 -7.93
N THR A 60 13.15 11.77 -8.06
CA THR A 60 12.88 10.89 -9.19
C THR A 60 12.75 11.66 -10.50
N VAL A 61 12.00 12.77 -10.50
CA VAL A 61 11.72 13.57 -11.72
C VAL A 61 12.92 14.40 -12.15
N SER A 62 13.70 14.94 -11.22
CA SER A 62 14.91 15.70 -11.53
C SER A 62 16.10 14.80 -11.95
N GLY A 63 16.00 13.49 -11.73
CA GLY A 63 17.11 12.57 -11.98
C GLY A 63 18.29 12.75 -11.01
N SER A 64 18.09 13.48 -9.92
CA SER A 64 19.16 13.87 -8.99
C SER A 64 19.56 12.74 -8.02
N TYR A 65 18.92 11.58 -8.13
CA TYR A 65 19.12 10.43 -7.25
C TYR A 65 20.59 10.02 -7.07
N ASN A 66 21.41 10.03 -8.13
CA ASN A 66 22.82 9.62 -8.05
C ASN A 66 23.80 10.78 -7.87
N THR A 67 23.35 12.02 -8.09
CA THR A 67 24.25 13.18 -8.24
C THR A 67 24.15 14.16 -7.09
N GLU A 68 22.97 14.32 -6.48
CA GLU A 68 22.72 15.38 -5.49
C GLU A 68 22.11 14.84 -4.18
N THR A 69 21.80 13.54 -4.10
CA THR A 69 21.31 12.96 -2.85
C THR A 69 22.45 12.47 -1.95
N THR A 70 22.24 12.62 -0.65
CA THR A 70 23.01 11.98 0.41
C THR A 70 22.64 10.51 0.54
N ALA A 71 23.49 9.73 1.21
CA ALA A 71 23.17 8.33 1.52
C ALA A 71 21.89 8.18 2.36
N ALA A 72 21.64 9.13 3.27
CA ALA A 72 20.45 9.16 4.11
C ALA A 72 19.17 9.39 3.29
N GLU A 73 19.19 10.32 2.33
CA GLU A 73 18.05 10.58 1.44
C GLU A 73 17.74 9.38 0.52
N ARG A 74 18.76 8.64 0.07
CA ARG A 74 18.51 7.39 -0.68
C ARG A 74 17.91 6.31 0.20
N ALA A 75 18.37 6.19 1.44
CA ALA A 75 17.81 5.23 2.39
C ALA A 75 16.36 5.58 2.75
N SER A 76 16.01 6.87 2.88
CA SER A 76 14.64 7.29 3.15
C SER A 76 13.70 6.95 2.00
N ILE A 77 14.14 7.08 0.74
CA ILE A 77 13.35 6.65 -0.43
C ILE A 77 12.99 5.16 -0.35
N LEU A 78 13.95 4.30 -0.02
CA LEU A 78 13.71 2.87 0.14
C LEU A 78 12.71 2.59 1.27
N CYS A 79 12.91 3.24 2.42
CA CYS A 79 12.02 3.08 3.57
C CYS A 79 10.59 3.52 3.23
N VAL A 80 10.42 4.65 2.56
CA VAL A 80 9.13 5.17 2.09
C VAL A 80 8.48 4.16 1.12
N TYR A 81 9.25 3.59 0.18
CA TYR A 81 8.74 2.56 -0.73
C TYR A 81 8.21 1.32 0.01
N GLU A 82 9.00 0.77 0.94
CA GLU A 82 8.62 -0.43 1.71
C GLU A 82 7.34 -0.19 2.53
N LYS A 83 7.25 0.97 3.17
CA LYS A 83 6.08 1.36 3.97
C LYS A 83 4.83 1.53 3.11
N LEU A 84 4.94 2.14 1.92
CA LEU A 84 3.82 2.26 0.99
C LEU A 84 3.37 0.91 0.45
N GLN A 85 4.31 -0.01 0.17
CA GLN A 85 3.98 -1.34 -0.31
C GLN A 85 3.15 -2.10 0.74
N LYS A 86 3.60 -2.11 2.01
CA LYS A 86 2.82 -2.67 3.12
C LYS A 86 1.46 -1.99 3.27
N LEU A 87 1.41 -0.66 3.20
CA LEU A 87 0.15 0.10 3.31
C LEU A 87 -0.87 -0.29 2.25
N ILE A 88 -0.44 -0.50 1.01
CA ILE A 88 -1.33 -0.93 -0.09
C ILE A 88 -1.89 -2.32 0.19
N GLU A 89 -1.04 -3.27 0.60
CA GLU A 89 -1.46 -4.64 0.92
C GLU A 89 -2.42 -4.66 2.13
N ALA A 90 -2.09 -3.95 3.21
CA ALA A 90 -2.94 -3.83 4.40
C ALA A 90 -4.29 -3.18 4.07
N SER A 91 -4.29 -2.12 3.25
CA SER A 91 -5.52 -1.46 2.78
C SER A 91 -6.40 -2.42 1.98
N HIS A 92 -5.80 -3.29 1.15
CA HIS A 92 -6.53 -4.30 0.40
C HIS A 92 -7.18 -5.36 1.32
N LEU A 93 -6.47 -5.82 2.36
CA LEU A 93 -7.02 -6.73 3.36
C LEU A 93 -8.20 -6.10 4.11
N LEU A 94 -8.03 -4.86 4.59
CA LEU A 94 -9.10 -4.11 5.27
C LEU A 94 -10.32 -3.93 4.36
N TYR A 95 -10.12 -3.65 3.08
CA TYR A 95 -11.20 -3.54 2.09
C TYR A 95 -11.97 -4.87 1.95
N ILE A 96 -11.26 -6.00 1.83
CA ILE A 96 -11.89 -7.33 1.75
C ILE A 96 -12.68 -7.64 3.02
N GLN A 97 -12.08 -7.45 4.20
CA GLN A 97 -12.71 -7.72 5.50
C GLN A 97 -14.01 -6.92 5.68
N GLN A 98 -13.99 -5.63 5.32
CA GLN A 98 -15.18 -4.77 5.36
C GLN A 98 -16.27 -5.24 4.41
N LYS A 99 -15.90 -5.70 3.20
CA LYS A 99 -16.86 -6.19 2.22
C LYS A 99 -17.53 -7.48 2.70
N THR A 100 -16.75 -8.45 3.18
CA THR A 100 -17.27 -9.71 3.72
C THR A 100 -18.19 -9.48 4.92
N SER A 101 -17.84 -8.54 5.81
CA SER A 101 -18.69 -8.18 6.96
C SER A 101 -20.04 -7.63 6.52
N LYS A 102 -20.08 -6.76 5.51
CA LYS A 102 -21.33 -6.20 4.96
C LYS A 102 -22.21 -7.26 4.27
N GLU A 103 -21.60 -8.21 3.56
CA GLU A 103 -22.34 -9.31 2.92
C GLU A 103 -22.98 -10.25 3.95
N ASN A 104 -22.25 -10.58 5.01
CA ASN A 104 -22.77 -11.42 6.10
C ASN A 104 -23.94 -10.76 6.85
N THR A 105 -23.93 -9.44 7.04
CA THR A 105 -25.05 -8.72 7.66
C THR A 105 -26.31 -8.76 6.78
N LYS A 106 -26.17 -8.52 5.47
CA LYS A 106 -27.29 -8.60 4.52
C LYS A 106 -27.90 -9.99 4.44
N GLU A 107 -27.07 -11.04 4.54
CA GLU A 107 -27.55 -12.42 4.51
C GLU A 107 -28.35 -12.74 5.78
N LYS A 108 -27.87 -12.32 6.95
CA LYS A 108 -28.62 -12.47 8.21
C LYS A 108 -29.97 -11.77 8.16
N GLU A 109 -30.05 -10.57 7.59
CA GLU A 109 -31.31 -9.84 7.41
C GLU A 109 -32.28 -10.56 6.46
N ARG A 110 -31.78 -11.21 5.40
CA ARG A 110 -32.61 -11.97 4.45
C ARG A 110 -33.23 -13.24 5.02
N HIS A 111 -32.62 -13.87 6.02
CA HIS A 111 -33.18 -15.07 6.67
C HIS A 111 -34.13 -14.75 7.83
N ILE A 112 -34.34 -13.48 8.16
CA ILE A 112 -35.25 -13.01 9.23
C ILE A 112 -36.63 -12.61 8.67
N PHE A 113 -36.76 -12.45 7.34
CA PHE A 113 -38.02 -12.15 6.64
C PHE A 113 -38.41 -13.30 5.71
#